data_AF-A0A383DD30-F1
#
_entry.id   AF-A0A383DD30-F1
#
_cell.length_a   1.000
_cell.length_b   1.000
_cell.length_c   1.000
_cell.angle_alpha   90.00
_cell.angle_beta   90.00
_cell.angle_gamma   90.00
#
_symmetry.space_group_name_H-M   'P 1'
#
loop_
_entity.id
_entity.type
_entity.pdbx_description
1 polymer ?
#
loop_
_entity_poly.entity_id
_entity_poly.type
_entity_poly.pdbx_seq_one_letter_code
_entity_poly.pdbx_strand_id
1 'polypeptide(L)'
;YVICFGDIITGNEIIREAMDEREDEPQEFNTNRTNLSMGIRNAISAVFAPFFSYQGIIATGPHIIIIERWRKGKKEMNSIYDGIGSYVSFGFPWFYFVIPLMTFLVSLQGIIFTQFMALTAIGCTQVAMSLVKTSAERGACLFMAVLLISFPLDPGKALLIGTAIVLVMVRTSGNFMKEGNNED
;
A
#
# COMPACT_ATOMS: atom_id res chain seq x y z
N TYR A 1 0.57 -5.04 11.64
CA TYR A 1 -0.64 -4.21 11.44
C TYR A 1 -0.28 -2.80 10.96
N VAL A 2 0.47 -1.99 11.74
CA VAL A 2 0.84 -0.61 11.35
C VAL A 2 1.52 -0.53 9.98
N ILE A 3 2.39 -1.50 9.64
CA ILE A 3 3.12 -1.51 8.37
C ILE A 3 2.23 -1.86 7.16
N CYS A 4 1.30 -2.82 7.30
CA CYS A 4 0.40 -3.22 6.21
C CYS A 4 -0.81 -2.28 6.01
N PHE A 5 -1.00 -1.32 6.91
CA PHE A 5 -2.11 -0.36 6.80
C PHE A 5 -1.99 0.51 5.55
N GLY A 6 -0.76 0.90 5.20
CA GLY A 6 -0.47 1.62 3.95
C GLY A 6 -0.89 0.81 2.73
N ASP A 7 -0.45 -0.45 2.63
CA ASP A 7 -0.78 -1.34 1.50
C ASP A 7 -2.30 -1.56 1.36
N ILE A 8 -3.04 -1.57 2.47
CA ILE A 8 -4.51 -1.73 2.45
C ILE A 8 -5.20 -0.48 1.93
N ILE A 9 -4.82 0.71 2.40
CA ILE A 9 -5.38 1.97 1.90
C ILE A 9 -5.04 2.13 0.42
N THR A 10 -3.76 1.95 0.09
CA THR A 10 -3.28 2.07 -1.28
C THR A 10 -3.96 1.06 -2.19
N GLY A 11 -4.08 -0.21 -1.77
CA GLY A 11 -4.77 -1.24 -2.52
C GLY A 11 -6.25 -0.94 -2.73
N ASN A 12 -6.94 -0.46 -1.70
CA ASN A 12 -8.34 -0.06 -1.81
C ASN A 12 -8.52 1.12 -2.78
N GLU A 13 -7.64 2.12 -2.73
CA GLU A 13 -7.71 3.27 -3.63
C GLU A 13 -7.47 2.88 -5.08
N ILE A 14 -6.43 2.06 -5.35
CA ILE A 14 -6.14 1.60 -6.73
C ILE A 14 -7.30 0.78 -7.29
N ILE A 15 -7.92 -0.08 -6.47
CA ILE A 15 -9.11 -0.83 -6.90
C ILE A 15 -10.23 0.17 -7.20
N ARG A 16 -10.48 1.14 -6.30
CA ARG A 16 -11.52 2.16 -6.44
C ARG A 16 -11.37 2.97 -7.73
N GLU A 17 -10.16 3.44 -8.04
CA GLU A 17 -9.88 4.16 -9.28
C GLU A 17 -10.14 3.29 -10.53
N ALA A 18 -9.85 2.00 -10.45
CA ALA A 18 -10.09 1.07 -11.55
C ALA A 18 -11.56 0.56 -11.65
N MET A 19 -12.38 0.75 -10.61
CA MET A 19 -13.79 0.30 -10.62
C MET A 19 -14.62 1.05 -11.66
N ASP A 20 -14.31 2.32 -11.94
CA ASP A 20 -15.03 3.15 -12.92
C ASP A 20 -14.97 2.55 -14.34
N GLU A 21 -13.93 1.77 -14.65
CA GLU A 21 -13.75 1.12 -15.95
C GLU A 21 -14.28 -0.33 -15.97
N ARG A 22 -14.69 -0.87 -14.81
CA ARG A 22 -15.05 -2.28 -14.65
C ARG A 22 -16.24 -2.51 -13.70
N GLU A 23 -17.42 -2.03 -14.11
CA GLU A 23 -18.69 -2.20 -13.39
C GLU A 23 -19.19 -3.67 -13.34
N ASP A 24 -18.63 -4.59 -14.15
CA ASP A 24 -19.05 -6.00 -14.20
C ASP A 24 -18.64 -6.83 -12.98
N GLU A 25 -17.68 -6.37 -12.18
CA GLU A 25 -17.17 -7.07 -10.99
C GLU A 25 -16.98 -6.09 -9.82
N PRO A 26 -18.06 -5.64 -9.14
CA PRO A 26 -17.95 -4.69 -8.04
C PRO A 26 -17.19 -5.30 -6.86
N GLN A 27 -16.18 -4.58 -6.37
CA GLN A 27 -15.40 -4.98 -5.20
C GLN A 27 -15.85 -4.19 -3.98
N GLU A 28 -16.37 -4.89 -2.97
CA GLU A 28 -16.76 -4.28 -1.70
C GLU A 28 -15.64 -4.42 -0.67
N PHE A 29 -14.97 -3.30 -0.35
CA PHE A 29 -13.98 -3.27 0.71
C PHE A 29 -14.63 -3.10 2.09
N ASN A 30 -14.44 -4.08 2.98
CA ASN A 30 -14.92 -4.02 4.35
C ASN A 30 -13.77 -4.07 5.36
N THR A 31 -13.54 -2.95 6.05
CA THR A 31 -12.44 -2.78 7.00
C THR A 31 -12.49 -3.80 8.15
N ASN A 32 -13.67 -4.13 8.69
CA ASN A 32 -13.78 -5.10 9.77
C ASN A 32 -13.38 -6.51 9.31
N ARG A 33 -13.78 -6.91 8.10
CA ARG A 33 -13.39 -8.20 7.52
C ARG A 33 -11.89 -8.27 7.25
N THR A 34 -11.32 -7.21 6.68
CA THR A 34 -9.89 -7.11 6.40
C THR A 34 -9.06 -7.16 7.69
N ASN A 35 -9.50 -6.47 8.75
CA ASN A 35 -8.83 -6.47 10.04
C ASN A 35 -8.86 -7.83 10.73
N LEU A 36 -10.02 -8.50 10.71
CA LEU A 36 -10.16 -9.84 11.27
C LEU A 36 -9.30 -10.85 10.50
N SER A 37 -9.34 -10.81 9.17
CA SER A 37 -8.52 -11.66 8.30
C SER A 37 -7.02 -11.49 8.57
N MET A 38 -6.54 -10.25 8.72
CA MET A 38 -5.16 -9.97 9.11
C MET A 38 -4.82 -10.51 10.50
N GLY A 39 -5.72 -10.35 11.47
CA GLY A 39 -5.53 -10.87 12.83
C GLY A 39 -5.34 -12.39 12.83
N ILE A 40 -6.19 -13.10 12.09
CA ILE A 40 -6.12 -14.55 11.92
C ILE A 40 -4.82 -14.95 11.22
N ARG A 41 -4.47 -14.30 10.10
CA ARG A 41 -3.20 -14.55 9.41
C ARG A 41 -2.02 -14.36 10.34
N ASN A 42 -1.96 -13.25 11.07
CA ASN A 42 -0.85 -12.96 11.99
C ASN A 42 -0.79 -13.98 13.13
N ALA A 43 -1.93 -14.45 13.64
CA ALA A 43 -1.98 -15.51 14.66
C ALA A 43 -1.44 -16.84 14.11
N ILE A 44 -1.82 -17.21 12.88
CA ILE A 44 -1.31 -18.41 12.21
C ILE A 44 0.19 -18.28 11.94
N SER A 45 0.64 -17.13 11.40
CA SER A 45 2.06 -16.88 11.13
C SER A 45 2.89 -16.84 12.43
N ALA A 46 2.34 -16.35 13.55
CA ALA A 46 3.02 -16.40 14.85
C ALA A 46 3.29 -17.82 15.35
N VAL A 47 2.44 -18.80 14.98
CA VAL A 47 2.57 -20.21 15.37
C VAL A 47 3.48 -20.99 14.41
N PHE A 48 3.34 -20.78 13.10
CA PHE A 48 3.98 -21.64 12.09
C PHE A 48 5.18 -21.00 11.36
N ALA A 49 5.26 -19.67 11.24
CA ALA A 49 6.29 -18.99 10.44
C ALA A 49 6.42 -17.50 10.83
N PRO A 50 7.20 -17.17 11.88
CA PRO A 50 7.21 -15.82 12.46
C PRO A 50 7.75 -14.72 11.53
N PHE A 51 8.55 -15.09 10.53
CA PHE A 51 9.19 -14.13 9.60
C PHE A 51 8.33 -13.74 8.39
N PHE A 52 7.33 -14.55 8.01
CA PHE A 52 6.51 -14.29 6.82
C PHE A 52 5.48 -13.17 7.03
N SER A 53 5.24 -12.76 8.28
CA SER A 53 4.23 -11.77 8.67
C SER A 53 4.52 -10.35 8.15
N TYR A 54 5.76 -10.03 7.78
CA TYR A 54 6.14 -8.70 7.30
C TYR A 54 5.89 -8.48 5.81
N GLN A 55 5.67 -9.53 5.02
CA GLN A 55 5.28 -9.38 3.62
C GLN A 55 3.79 -9.02 3.56
N GLY A 56 3.46 -7.90 2.91
CA GLY A 56 2.09 -7.53 2.58
C GLY A 56 1.42 -8.68 1.80
N ILE A 57 0.10 -8.84 1.96
CA ILE A 57 -0.68 -9.93 1.31
C ILE A 57 -0.50 -9.88 -0.21
N ILE A 58 -0.36 -8.67 -0.76
CA ILE A 58 0.08 -8.41 -2.13
C ILE A 58 1.01 -7.20 -2.04
N ALA A 59 2.22 -7.30 -2.61
CA ALA A 59 3.07 -6.14 -2.74
C ALA A 59 2.42 -5.11 -3.68
N THR A 60 2.46 -3.83 -3.33
CA THR A 60 1.80 -2.75 -4.08
C THR A 60 2.16 -2.74 -5.58
N GLY A 61 3.41 -3.03 -5.94
CA GLY A 61 3.85 -3.14 -7.34
C GLY A 61 3.07 -4.20 -8.16
N PRO A 62 3.12 -5.49 -7.80
CA PRO A 62 2.32 -6.54 -8.42
C PRO A 62 0.82 -6.24 -8.40
N HIS A 63 0.32 -5.64 -7.32
CA HIS A 63 -1.09 -5.27 -7.21
C HIS A 63 -1.50 -4.28 -8.30
N ILE A 64 -0.73 -3.21 -8.53
CA ILE A 64 -0.97 -2.23 -9.59
C ILE A 64 -0.99 -2.92 -10.96
N ILE A 65 -0.06 -3.82 -11.24
CA ILE A 65 0.02 -4.52 -12.53
C ILE A 65 -1.21 -5.43 -12.74
N ILE A 66 -1.64 -6.13 -11.69
CA ILE A 66 -2.83 -6.98 -11.73
C ILE A 66 -4.08 -6.12 -12.00
N ILE A 67 -4.21 -4.99 -11.32
CA ILE A 67 -5.35 -4.08 -11.51
C ILE A 67 -5.32 -3.42 -12.89
N GLU A 68 -4.15 -3.01 -13.38
CA GLU A 68 -4.02 -2.44 -14.72
C GLU A 68 -4.41 -3.44 -15.80
N ARG A 69 -4.14 -4.73 -15.58
CA ARG A 69 -4.61 -5.80 -16.47
C ARG A 69 -6.10 -6.08 -16.31
N TRP A 70 -6.59 -6.08 -15.06
CA TRP A 70 -8.02 -6.24 -14.73
C TRP A 70 -8.87 -5.20 -15.46
N ARG A 71 -8.41 -3.95 -15.42
CA ARG A 71 -9.05 -2.79 -16.02
C ARG A 71 -9.21 -2.86 -17.54
N LYS A 72 -8.34 -3.61 -18.24
CA LYS A 72 -8.45 -3.86 -19.70
C LYS A 72 -9.65 -4.72 -20.09
N GLY A 73 -10.35 -5.28 -19.11
CA GLY A 73 -11.64 -5.95 -19.27
C GLY A 73 -11.53 -7.47 -19.27
N LYS A 74 -12.70 -8.10 -19.31
CA LYS A 74 -12.91 -9.55 -19.10
C LYS A 74 -12.09 -10.45 -20.02
N LYS A 75 -11.75 -9.98 -21.23
CA LYS A 75 -10.92 -10.72 -22.19
C LYS A 75 -9.49 -10.94 -21.69
N GLU A 76 -8.92 -9.96 -20.99
CA GLU A 76 -7.55 -10.01 -20.47
C GLU A 76 -7.48 -10.67 -19.09
N MET A 77 -8.53 -10.48 -18.27
CA MET A 77 -8.66 -11.13 -16.96
C MET A 77 -10.13 -11.24 -16.54
N ASN A 78 -10.59 -12.47 -16.25
CA ASN A 78 -12.00 -12.72 -15.89
C ASN A 78 -12.36 -12.17 -14.51
N SER A 79 -11.50 -12.40 -13.51
CA SER A 79 -11.71 -11.95 -12.14
C SER A 79 -10.41 -11.40 -11.53
N ILE A 80 -10.54 -10.45 -10.60
CA ILE A 80 -9.39 -9.97 -9.81
C ILE A 80 -8.77 -11.10 -8.98
N TYR A 81 -9.58 -12.06 -8.52
CA TYR A 81 -9.14 -13.21 -7.73
C TYR A 81 -8.25 -14.16 -8.53
N ASP A 82 -8.44 -14.28 -9.84
CA ASP A 82 -7.57 -15.09 -10.71
C ASP A 82 -6.17 -14.49 -10.82
N GLY A 83 -6.08 -13.16 -10.91
CA GLY A 83 -4.80 -12.44 -10.94
C GLY A 83 -4.04 -12.60 -9.62
N ILE A 84 -4.74 -12.45 -8.50
CA ILE A 84 -4.17 -12.63 -7.16
C ILE A 84 -3.77 -14.09 -6.92
N GLY A 85 -4.63 -15.04 -7.30
CA GLY A 85 -4.39 -16.48 -7.17
C GLY A 85 -3.18 -16.94 -7.99
N SER A 86 -3.00 -16.39 -9.19
CA SER A 86 -1.82 -16.64 -10.03
C SER A 86 -0.53 -16.11 -9.38
N TYR A 87 -0.58 -14.90 -8.79
CA TYR A 87 0.55 -14.33 -8.05
C TYR A 87 0.96 -15.20 -6.84
N VAL A 88 -0.01 -15.65 -6.05
CA VAL A 88 0.26 -16.52 -4.89
C VAL A 88 0.75 -17.90 -5.33
N SER A 89 0.22 -18.41 -6.44
CA SER A 89 0.68 -19.67 -7.04
C SER A 89 2.15 -19.59 -7.44
N PHE A 90 2.62 -18.46 -7.97
CA PHE A 90 4.05 -18.29 -8.30
C PHE A 90 4.99 -18.52 -7.11
N GLY A 91 4.53 -18.35 -5.86
CA GLY A 91 5.31 -18.59 -4.64
C GLY A 91 5.36 -20.04 -4.14
N PHE A 92 4.73 -21.00 -4.83
CA PHE A 92 4.55 -22.37 -4.32
C PHE A 92 5.79 -23.27 -4.56
N PRO A 93 5.97 -24.38 -3.80
CA PRO A 93 7.18 -25.21 -3.81
C PRO A 93 7.55 -25.89 -5.14
N TRP A 94 6.70 -25.90 -6.18
CA TRP A 94 7.14 -26.41 -7.49
C TRP A 94 8.24 -25.54 -8.11
N PHE A 95 8.48 -24.33 -7.59
CA PHE A 95 9.62 -23.51 -7.98
C PHE A 95 10.98 -24.12 -7.62
N TYR A 96 11.04 -25.11 -6.73
CA TYR A 96 12.28 -25.84 -6.43
C TYR A 96 12.82 -26.63 -7.64
N PHE A 97 12.01 -26.89 -8.68
CA PHE A 97 12.52 -27.46 -9.93
C PHE A 97 13.29 -26.44 -10.79
N VAL A 98 13.22 -25.16 -10.44
CA VAL A 98 13.76 -24.02 -11.17
C VAL A 98 15.02 -23.45 -10.49
N ILE A 99 15.57 -24.17 -9.50
CA ILE A 99 16.79 -23.79 -8.75
C ILE A 99 17.93 -23.25 -9.62
N PRO A 100 18.31 -23.85 -10.78
CA PRO A 100 19.40 -23.29 -11.59
C PRO A 100 19.08 -21.92 -12.19
N LEU A 101 17.82 -21.65 -12.53
CA LEU A 101 17.38 -20.32 -12.98
C LEU A 101 17.32 -19.34 -11.79
N MET A 102 16.93 -19.81 -10.60
CA MET A 102 16.93 -18.98 -9.40
C MET A 102 18.32 -18.48 -9.03
N THR A 103 19.37 -19.30 -9.16
CA THR A 103 20.76 -18.87 -8.93
C THR A 103 21.18 -17.74 -9.87
N PHE A 104 20.72 -17.77 -11.12
CA PHE A 104 20.95 -16.67 -12.08
C PHE A 104 20.17 -15.40 -11.70
N LEU A 105 18.91 -15.53 -11.28
CA LEU A 105 18.09 -14.41 -10.81
C LEU A 105 18.66 -13.76 -9.54
N VAL A 106 19.23 -14.55 -8.62
CA VAL A 106 19.93 -14.05 -7.42
C VAL A 106 21.13 -13.19 -7.82
N SER A 107 21.82 -13.49 -8.92
CA SER A 107 22.91 -12.63 -9.42
C SER A 107 22.40 -11.26 -9.94
N LEU A 108 21.18 -11.20 -10.46
CA LEU A 108 20.56 -9.98 -11.00
C LEU A 108 19.66 -9.23 -9.99
N GLN A 109 19.45 -9.83 -8.81
CA GLN A 109 18.47 -9.35 -7.83
C GLN A 109 18.63 -7.87 -7.47
N GLY A 110 19.86 -7.37 -7.36
CA GLY A 110 20.12 -5.99 -6.95
C GLY A 110 19.61 -4.95 -7.94
N ILE A 111 19.76 -5.22 -9.25
CA ILE A 111 19.30 -4.32 -10.31
C ILE A 111 17.76 -4.35 -10.35
N ILE A 112 17.18 -5.54 -10.36
CA ILE A 112 15.72 -5.73 -10.43
C ILE A 112 15.04 -5.07 -9.22
N PHE A 113 15.56 -5.30 -8.02
CA PHE A 113 14.99 -4.76 -6.80
C PHE A 113 15.05 -3.23 -6.74
N THR A 114 16.14 -2.62 -7.23
CA THR A 114 16.26 -1.17 -7.28
C THR A 114 15.20 -0.55 -8.19
N GLN A 115 15.01 -1.11 -9.39
CA GLN A 115 13.96 -0.67 -10.32
C GLN A 115 12.56 -0.87 -9.72
N PHE A 116 12.34 -2.02 -9.08
CA PHE A 116 11.08 -2.35 -8.44
C PHE A 116 10.72 -1.40 -7.28
N MET A 117 11.70 -1.04 -6.45
CA MET A 117 11.50 -0.06 -5.36
C MET A 117 11.23 1.34 -5.89
N ALA A 118 11.91 1.74 -6.97
CA ALA A 118 11.62 3.03 -7.63
C ALA A 118 10.18 3.08 -8.17
N LEU A 119 9.74 2.05 -8.89
CA LEU A 119 8.37 1.96 -9.43
C LEU A 119 7.32 1.94 -8.31
N THR A 120 7.57 1.17 -7.25
CA THR A 120 6.66 1.10 -6.10
C THR A 120 6.59 2.44 -5.36
N ALA A 121 7.71 3.14 -5.19
CA ALA A 121 7.73 4.47 -4.59
C ALA A 121 6.92 5.49 -5.38
N ILE A 122 7.01 5.45 -6.72
CA ILE A 122 6.20 6.30 -7.61
C ILE A 122 4.71 5.96 -7.43
N GLY A 123 4.33 4.68 -7.49
CA GLY A 123 2.94 4.25 -7.33
C GLY A 123 2.34 4.68 -5.98
N CYS A 124 3.06 4.46 -4.87
CA CYS A 124 2.61 4.89 -3.55
C CYS A 124 2.47 6.42 -3.45
N THR A 125 3.36 7.18 -4.11
CA THR A 125 3.29 8.65 -4.14
C THR A 125 2.08 9.14 -4.92
N GLN A 126 1.79 8.53 -6.07
CA GLN A 126 0.62 8.89 -6.89
C GLN A 126 -0.68 8.69 -6.11
N VAL A 127 -0.83 7.54 -5.45
CA VAL A 127 -2.00 7.23 -4.64
C VAL A 127 -2.09 8.16 -3.42
N ALA A 128 -0.98 8.43 -2.73
CA ALA A 128 -0.98 9.40 -1.63
C ALA A 128 -1.44 10.80 -2.09
N MET A 129 -1.04 11.22 -3.29
CA MET A 129 -1.42 12.50 -3.87
C MET A 129 -2.89 12.54 -4.34
N SER A 130 -3.49 11.40 -4.72
CA SER A 130 -4.91 11.34 -5.05
C SER A 130 -5.81 11.44 -3.81
N LEU A 131 -5.31 11.05 -2.63
CA LEU A 131 -6.03 11.18 -1.36
C LEU A 131 -6.08 12.62 -0.80
N VAL A 132 -5.09 13.46 -1.07
CA VAL A 132 -4.99 14.82 -0.49
C VAL A 132 -5.67 15.88 -1.37
N LYS A 133 -6.64 16.60 -0.81
CA LYS A 133 -7.49 17.55 -1.58
C LYS A 133 -7.06 19.00 -1.39
N THR A 134 -6.61 19.35 -0.18
CA THR A 134 -6.25 20.73 0.18
C THR A 134 -4.74 20.98 0.14
N SER A 135 -4.35 22.24 -0.06
CA SER A 135 -2.94 22.64 -0.01
C SER A 135 -2.31 22.40 1.37
N ALA A 136 -3.09 22.52 2.45
CA ALA A 136 -2.64 22.24 3.81
C ALA A 136 -2.36 20.74 4.03
N GLU A 137 -3.23 19.85 3.53
CA GLU A 137 -3.03 18.39 3.58
C GLU A 137 -1.80 17.96 2.77
N ARG A 138 -1.55 18.57 1.60
CA ARG A 138 -0.34 18.32 0.79
C ARG A 138 0.93 18.73 1.54
N GLY A 139 0.91 19.90 2.19
CA GLY A 139 2.02 20.37 3.03
C GLY A 139 2.29 19.44 4.22
N ALA A 140 1.23 18.98 4.89
CA ALA A 140 1.33 18.01 5.98
C ALA A 140 1.91 16.67 5.51
N CYS A 141 1.47 16.16 4.36
CA CYS A 141 1.99 14.93 3.75
C CYS A 141 3.49 15.04 3.43
N LEU A 142 3.91 16.16 2.81
CA LEU A 142 5.32 16.41 2.52
C LEU A 142 6.16 16.49 3.79
N PHE A 143 5.67 17.17 4.82
CA PHE A 143 6.35 17.29 6.11
C PHE A 143 6.53 15.93 6.79
N MET A 144 5.49 15.08 6.76
CA MET A 144 5.58 13.69 7.22
C MET A 144 6.66 12.89 6.47
N ALA A 145 6.72 13.03 5.15
CA ALA A 145 7.73 12.35 4.34
C ALA A 145 9.16 12.78 4.71
N VAL A 146 9.40 14.08 4.87
CA VAL A 146 10.71 14.62 5.27
C VAL A 146 11.12 14.11 6.66
N LEU A 147 10.19 14.05 7.62
CA LEU A 147 10.47 13.50 8.95
C LEU A 147 10.84 12.03 8.90
N LEU A 148 10.13 11.22 8.11
CA LEU A 148 10.43 9.79 7.95
C LEU A 148 11.81 9.56 7.33
N ILE A 149 12.21 10.37 6.34
CA ILE A 149 13.54 10.30 5.71
C ILE A 149 14.64 10.71 6.69
N SER A 150 14.34 11.70 7.55
CA SER A 150 15.32 12.27 8.50
C SER A 150 15.61 11.34 9.70
N PHE A 151 14.70 10.42 10.02
CA PHE A 151 14.83 9.49 11.15
C PHE A 151 14.76 8.01 10.70
N PRO A 152 15.75 7.52 9.94
CA PRO A 152 15.72 6.17 9.34
C PRO A 152 15.88 5.03 10.36
N LEU A 153 16.53 5.28 11.51
CA LEU A 153 16.82 4.27 12.53
C LEU A 153 15.65 4.03 13.52
N ASP A 154 14.71 4.98 13.61
CA ASP A 154 13.57 4.94 14.54
C ASP A 154 12.27 5.40 13.86
N PRO A 155 11.76 4.66 12.85
CA PRO A 155 10.56 5.06 12.11
C PRO A 155 9.32 5.21 13.01
N GLY A 156 9.28 4.47 14.14
CA GLY A 156 8.21 4.61 15.14
C GLY A 156 8.19 5.97 15.84
N LYS A 157 9.36 6.54 16.14
CA LYS A 157 9.47 7.89 16.73
C LYS A 157 9.11 8.95 15.71
N ALA A 158 9.59 8.79 14.47
CA ALA A 158 9.29 9.68 13.36
C ALA A 158 7.78 9.76 13.09
N LEU A 159 7.08 8.62 13.11
CA LEU A 159 5.65 8.56 12.93
C LEU A 159 4.91 9.27 14.07
N LEU A 160 5.30 9.02 15.33
CA LEU A 160 4.69 9.67 16.50
C LEU A 160 4.82 11.19 16.48
N ILE A 161 6.04 11.68 16.23
CA ILE A 161 6.34 13.13 16.16
C ILE A 161 5.59 13.74 14.98
N GLY A 162 5.61 13.08 13.83
CA GLY A 162 4.92 13.54 12.65
C GLY A 162 3.40 13.63 12.85
N THR A 163 2.77 12.59 13.39
CA THR A 163 1.33 12.61 13.70
C THR A 163 0.98 13.73 14.67
N ALA A 164 1.80 13.96 15.71
CA ALA A 164 1.58 15.07 16.64
C ALA A 164 1.62 16.43 15.94
N ILE A 165 2.58 16.65 15.04
CA ILE A 165 2.70 17.92 14.30
C ILE A 165 1.54 18.12 13.33
N VAL A 166 1.14 17.08 12.59
CA VAL A 166 -0.02 17.16 11.69
C VAL A 166 -1.30 17.47 12.47
N LEU A 167 -1.49 16.87 13.64
CA LEU A 167 -2.64 17.18 14.50
C LEU A 167 -2.66 18.64 14.96
N VAL A 168 -1.50 19.18 15.36
CA VAL A 168 -1.39 20.61 15.73
C VAL A 168 -1.69 21.50 14.53
N MET A 169 -1.16 21.17 13.35
CA MET A 169 -1.37 21.93 12.12
C MET A 169 -2.85 21.97 11.71
N VAL A 170 -3.56 20.83 11.79
CA VAL A 170 -5.00 20.74 11.53
C VAL A 170 -5.81 21.50 12.59
N ARG A 171 -5.44 21.38 13.88
CA ARG A 171 -6.10 22.11 14.98
C ARG A 171 -6.00 23.61 14.81
N THR A 172 -4.81 24.10 14.46
CA THR A 172 -4.53 25.51 14.21
C THR A 172 -5.28 26.02 12.98
N SER A 173 -5.29 25.26 11.87
CA SER A 173 -6.07 25.61 10.67
C SER A 173 -7.58 25.69 10.94
N GLY A 174 -8.12 24.80 11.79
CA GLY A 174 -9.53 24.82 12.18
C GLY A 174 -9.90 25.99 13.09
N ASN A 175 -8.95 26.51 13.89
CA ASN A 175 -9.16 27.71 14.69
C ASN A 175 -9.11 28.98 13.84
N PHE A 176 -8.21 29.07 12.85
CA PHE A 176 -8.14 30.19 11.92
C PHE A 176 -9.43 30.36 11.09
N MET A 177 -10.06 29.27 10.66
CA MET A 177 -11.37 29.32 9.98
C MET A 177 -12.52 29.73 10.90
N LYS A 178 -12.37 29.57 12.23
CA LYS A 178 -13.39 29.94 13.23
C LYS A 178 -13.31 31.40 13.63
N GLU A 179 -12.12 31.99 13.65
CA GLU A 179 -11.91 33.42 13.92
C GLU A 179 -12.44 34.29 12.78
N GLY A 180 -12.16 33.94 11.51
CA GLY A 180 -12.65 34.69 10.36
C GLY A 180 -14.17 34.63 10.12
N ASN A 181 -14.91 33.81 10.85
CA ASN A 181 -16.37 33.66 10.72
C ASN A 181 -17.13 34.24 11.94
N ASN A 182 -16.42 34.86 12.89
CA ASN A 182 -16.96 35.59 14.04
C ASN A 182 -16.72 37.12 13.91
N GLU A 183 -16.09 37.57 12.83
CA GLU A 183 -15.87 38.99 12.53
C GLU A 183 -16.85 39.56 11.48
N ASP A 184 -17.76 38.72 10.96
CA ASP A 184 -18.92 39.10 10.12
C ASP A 184 -20.23 39.00 10.93
#